data_AF-A0A537S3H2-F1
#
_entry.id   AF-A0A537S3H2-F1
#
_cell.length_a   1.000
_cell.length_b   1.000
_cell.length_c   1.000
_cell.angle_alpha   90.00
_cell.angle_beta   90.00
_cell.angle_gamma   90.00
#
_symmetry.space_group_name_H-M   'P 1'
#
loop_
_entity.id
_entity.type
_entity.pdbx_description
1 polymer ?
#
loop_
_entity_poly.entity_id
_entity_poly.type
_entity_poly.pdbx_seq_one_letter_code
_entity_poly.pdbx_strand_id
1 'polypeptide(L)' 'MPGMALQQGQPMLFEPVTWSTRDRVAYYRMDAARLRRMAETADCATARELLVDLARRYRRVANRIEKQAPLLA' A
#
# COMPACT_ATOMS: atom_id res chain seq x y z
N MET A 1 29.70 27.97 -5.62
CA MET A 1 29.39 27.25 -4.36
C MET A 1 29.43 28.29 -3.24
N PRO A 2 28.40 28.48 -2.39
CA PRO A 2 27.56 27.46 -1.74
C PRO A 2 26.04 27.69 -2.01
N GLY A 3 25.09 26.84 -1.62
CA GLY A 3 25.14 25.62 -0.83
C GLY A 3 23.95 24.72 -1.17
N MET A 4 24.22 23.42 -1.15
CA MET A 4 23.24 22.36 -1.28
C MET A 4 22.28 22.38 -0.08
N ALA A 5 21.01 22.70 -0.32
CA ALA A 5 19.92 22.27 0.55
C ALA A 5 19.14 21.19 -0.20
N LEU A 6 19.67 19.97 -0.15
CA LEU A 6 18.90 18.76 -0.43
C LEU A 6 17.86 18.63 0.68
N GLN A 7 16.74 19.35 0.57
CA GLN A 7 15.57 19.02 1.36
C GLN A 7 14.94 17.79 0.71
N GLN A 8 15.47 16.64 1.12
CA GLN A 8 14.92 15.31 0.87
C GLN A 8 13.52 15.27 1.47
N GLY A 9 12.55 15.80 0.73
CA GLY A 9 11.17 15.38 0.87
C GLY A 9 11.15 13.90 0.52
N GLN A 10 11.04 13.06 1.55
CA GLN A 10 10.59 11.68 1.36
C GLN A 10 9.42 11.73 0.37
N PRO A 11 9.37 10.89 -0.67
CA PRO A 11 8.12 10.68 -1.35
C PRO A 11 7.22 10.01 -0.31
N MET A 12 6.50 10.82 0.47
CA MET A 12 5.19 10.41 0.94
C MET A 12 4.52 9.88 -0.32
N LEU A 13 4.23 8.59 -0.33
CA LEU A 13 3.43 7.92 -1.34
C LEU A 13 2.05 8.57 -1.33
N PHE A 14 1.96 9.81 -1.81
CA PHE A 14 0.73 10.46 -2.18
C PHE A 14 0.20 9.61 -3.33
N GLU A 15 -0.93 8.94 -3.11
CA GLU A 15 -1.73 8.41 -4.20
C GLU A 15 -1.86 9.55 -5.22
N PRO A 16 -1.31 9.44 -6.44
CA PRO A 16 -1.48 10.49 -7.41
C PRO A 16 -2.99 10.63 -7.63
N VAL A 17 -3.48 11.87 -7.52
CA VAL A 17 -4.92 12.26 -7.64
C VAL A 17 -5.55 11.76 -8.95
N THR A 18 -4.75 11.21 -9.87
CA THR A 18 -5.16 10.63 -11.15
C THR A 18 -5.63 9.18 -11.09
N TRP A 19 -5.43 8.45 -9.99
CA TRP A 19 -5.84 7.04 -9.94
C TRP A 19 -7.34 6.89 -9.70
N SER A 20 -7.99 6.14 -10.57
CA SER A 20 -9.40 5.78 -10.36
C SER A 20 -9.54 4.95 -9.08
N THR A 21 -10.74 4.92 -8.52
CA THR A 21 -11.11 4.01 -7.43
C THR A 21 -10.71 2.56 -7.76
N ARG A 22 -10.92 2.14 -9.01
CA ARG A 22 -10.55 0.79 -9.47
C ARG A 22 -9.05 0.55 -9.42
N ASP A 23 -8.24 1.52 -9.85
CA ASP A 23 -6.78 1.42 -9.84
C ASP A 23 -6.24 1.36 -8.41
N ARG A 24 -6.80 2.17 -7.51
CA ARG A 24 -6.47 2.14 -6.08
C ARG A 24 -6.78 0.79 -5.47
N VAL A 25 -7.98 0.26 -5.70
CA VAL A 25 -8.38 -1.08 -5.20
C VAL A 25 -7.45 -2.17 -5.76
N ALA A 26 -7.13 -2.12 -7.05
CA ALA A 26 -6.22 -3.06 -7.69
C ALA A 26 -4.81 -3.00 -7.09
N TYR A 27 -4.29 -1.79 -6.87
CA TYR A 27 -3.00 -1.54 -6.22
C TYR A 27 -2.94 -2.18 -4.82
N TYR A 28 -3.89 -1.85 -3.94
CA TYR A 28 -3.90 -2.40 -2.58
C TYR A 28 -4.07 -3.93 -2.55
N ARG A 29 -4.83 -4.50 -3.48
CA ARG A 29 -4.97 -5.97 -3.62
C ARG A 29 -3.67 -6.61 -4.10
N MET A 30 -2.98 -6.00 -5.07
CA MET A 30 -1.69 -6.47 -5.57
C MET A 30 -0.62 -6.45 -4.47
N ASP A 31 -0.51 -5.35 -3.73
CA ASP A 31 0.46 -5.22 -2.65
C ASP A 31 0.16 -6.19 -1.51
N ALA A 32 -1.11 -6.40 -1.15
CA ALA A 32 -1.48 -7.44 -0.20
C ALA A 32 -1.06 -8.85 -0.65
N ALA A 33 -1.18 -9.16 -1.94
CA ALA A 33 -0.74 -10.45 -2.48
C ALA A 33 0.79 -10.58 -2.48
N ARG A 34 1.51 -9.50 -2.79
CA ARG A 34 2.98 -9.44 -2.70
C ARG A 34 3.47 -9.71 -1.28
N LEU A 35 2.89 -9.01 -0.30
CA LEU A 35 3.24 -9.17 1.12
C LEU A 35 2.99 -10.60 1.62
N ARG A 36 1.92 -11.26 1.17
CA ARG A 36 1.68 -12.68 1.49
C ARG A 36 2.75 -13.61 0.93
N ARG A 37 3.14 -13.42 -0.34
CA ARG A 37 4.23 -14.20 -0.95
C ARG A 37 5.55 -13.99 -0.21
N MET A 38 5.86 -12.76 0.20
CA MET A 38 7.04 -12.50 1.03
C MET A 38 6.96 -13.19 2.39
N ALA A 39 5.76 -13.26 2.99
CA ALA A 39 5.56 -13.94 4.26
C ALA A 39 5.73 -15.47 4.15
N GLU A 40 5.34 -16.05 3.01
CA GLU A 40 5.52 -17.49 2.73
C GLU A 40 7.00 -17.87 2.63
N THR A 41 7.84 -16.96 2.14
CA THR A 41 9.29 -17.16 1.99
C THR A 41 10.10 -16.59 3.17
N ALA A 42 9.45 -16.10 4.23
CA ALA A 42 10.13 -15.48 5.36
C ALA A 42 10.55 -16.55 6.39
N ASP A 43 11.85 -16.65 6.65
CA ASP A 43 12.39 -17.58 7.64
C ASP A 43 12.17 -17.12 9.09
N CYS A 44 12.01 -15.81 9.30
CA CYS A 44 11.74 -15.24 10.62
C CYS A 44 10.24 -15.20 10.91
N ALA A 45 9.82 -15.86 11.99
CA ALA A 45 8.41 -15.91 12.43
C ALA A 45 7.82 -14.51 12.65
N THR A 46 8.54 -13.61 13.32
CA THR A 46 8.09 -12.22 13.54
C THR A 46 7.93 -11.45 12.24
N ALA A 47 8.86 -11.62 11.29
CA ALA A 47 8.76 -10.98 9.98
C ALA A 47 7.54 -11.51 9.20
N ARG A 48 7.31 -12.83 9.24
CA ARG A 48 6.14 -13.47 8.63
C ARG A 48 4.83 -12.92 9.18
N GLU A 49 4.70 -12.81 10.51
CA GLU A 49 3.50 -12.25 11.15
C GLU A 49 3.24 -10.80 10.74
N LEU A 50 4.28 -9.96 10.78
CA LEU A 50 4.18 -8.56 10.36
C LEU A 50 3.75 -8.41 8.90
N LEU A 51 4.31 -9.22 8.00
CA LEU A 51 3.96 -9.22 6.57
C LEU A 51 2.50 -9.68 6.35
N VAL A 52 2.05 -10.71 7.07
CA VAL A 52 0.66 -11.19 7.01
C VAL A 52 -0.30 -10.11 7.52
N ASP A 53 0.01 -9.45 8.63
CA ASP A 53 -0.83 -8.39 9.19
C ASP A 53 -0.87 -7.15 8.30
N LEU A 54 0.25 -6.79 7.68
CA LEU A 54 0.29 -5.71 6.71
C LEU A 54 -0.56 -6.04 5.48
N ALA A 55 -0.47 -7.26 4.95
CA ALA A 55 -1.32 -7.73 3.85
C ALA A 55 -2.82 -7.65 4.20
N ARG A 56 -3.19 -7.99 5.44
CA ARG A 56 -4.57 -7.86 5.94
C ARG A 56 -5.02 -6.40 5.99
N ARG A 57 -4.15 -5.47 6.42
CA ARG A 57 -4.45 -4.03 6.43
C ARG A 57 -4.71 -3.51 5.02
N TYR A 58 -3.87 -3.87 4.06
CA TYR A 58 -4.03 -3.47 2.65
C TYR A 58 -5.36 -3.99 2.06
N ARG A 59 -5.73 -5.25 2.32
CA ARG A 59 -7.04 -5.78 1.92
C ARG A 59 -8.21 -5.01 2.55
N ARG A 60 -8.11 -4.62 3.82
CA ARG A 60 -9.15 -3.82 4.49
C ARG A 60 -9.30 -2.44 3.85
N VAL A 61 -8.18 -1.81 3.46
CA VAL A 61 -8.20 -0.53 2.74
C VAL A 61 -8.85 -0.68 1.36
N ALA A 62 -8.46 -1.68 0.58
CA ALA A 62 -9.08 -1.99 -0.71
C ALA A 62 -10.60 -2.17 -0.58
N ASN A 63 -11.05 -2.97 0.40
CA ASN A 63 -12.47 -3.21 0.63
C ASN A 63 -13.21 -1.95 1.10
N ARG A 64 -12.56 -1.06 1.85
CA ARG A 64 -13.16 0.21 2.25
C ARG A 64 -13.35 1.14 1.05
N ILE A 65 -12.34 1.25 0.19
CA ILE A 65 -12.40 2.07 -1.02
C ILE A 65 -13.50 1.55 -1.96
N GLU A 66 -13.55 0.24 -2.18
CA GLU A 66 -14.58 -0.41 -3.00
C GLU A 66 -15.99 -0.18 -2.45
N LYS A 67 -16.18 -0.21 -1.12
CA LYS A 67 -17.47 0.07 -0.46
C LYS A 67 -17.86 1.55 -0.44
N GLN A 68 -16.91 2.47 -0.54
CA GLN A 68 -17.17 3.91 -0.58
C GLN A 68 -17.42 4.43 -2.01
N ALA A 69 -16.96 3.69 -3.02
CA ALA A 69 -17.20 3.98 -4.43
C ALA A 69 -18.68 4.14 -4.86
N PRO A 70 -19.67 3.38 -4.35
CA PRO A 70 -21.06 3.52 -4.76
C PRO A 70 -21.79 4.75 -4.18
N LEU A 71 -21.14 5.56 -3.33
CA LEU A 71 -21.74 6.77 -2.74
C LEU A 71 -21.40 8.07 -3.51
N LEU A 72 -20.70 7.97 -4.65
CA LEU A 72 -20.24 9.11 -5.45
C LEU A 72 -20.67 9.04 -6.93
N ALA A 73 -21.63 8.18 -7.26
CA ALA A 73 -22.18 8.03 -8.62
C ALA A 73 -23.62 8.58 -8.68
#